data_AF-A0A2V9R7V7-F1
#
_entry.id   AF-A0A2V9R7V7-F1
#
_cell.length_a   1.000
_cell.length_b   1.000
_cell.length_c   1.000
_cell.angle_alpha   90.00
_cell.angle_beta   90.00
_cell.angle_gamma   90.00
#
_symmetry.space_group_name_H-M   'P 1'
#
loop_
_entity.id
_entity.type
_entity.pdbx_description
1 polymer ?
#
loop_
_entity_poly.entity_id
_entity_poly.type
_entity_poly.pdbx_seq_one_letter_code
_entity_poly.pdbx_strand_id
1 'polypeptide(L)'
;MAGVGKIIGTAGGTETASVMRFMDAVKVIHVGETVEWTTAEAVTSHTITFGPEPDNQHQIPPSSNVTMDADGARHAYLSSPSDAVHSGFITELPQDRIGLAQAPFNLNSATRFRATFTQPGIYQYKCVLHDELGMVGVIIVLP
;
A
#
# COMPACT_ATOMS: atom_id res chain seq x y z
N MET A 1 4.29 -6.34 -1.57
CA MET A 1 4.26 -5.34 -2.65
C MET A 1 2.84 -5.18 -3.16
N ALA A 2 2.40 -3.93 -3.32
CA ALA A 2 1.09 -3.52 -3.80
C ALA A 2 1.25 -2.93 -5.20
N GLY A 3 0.88 -3.71 -6.22
CA GLY A 3 1.04 -3.29 -7.60
C GLY A 3 2.48 -3.32 -8.13
N VAL A 4 2.57 -3.58 -9.43
CA VAL A 4 3.80 -3.46 -10.22
C VAL A 4 3.37 -3.02 -11.61
N GLY A 5 4.13 -2.11 -12.23
CA GLY A 5 3.93 -1.85 -13.64
C GLY A 5 5.19 -1.51 -14.38
N LYS A 6 5.05 -1.43 -15.70
CA LYS A 6 6.13 -1.18 -16.63
C LYS A 6 5.66 -0.24 -17.72
N ILE A 7 6.42 0.83 -17.91
CA ILE A 7 6.24 1.78 -19.01
C ILE A 7 7.27 1.44 -20.10
N ILE A 8 6.82 1.33 -21.35
CA ILE A 8 7.65 1.06 -22.53
C ILE A 8 7.45 2.18 -23.53
N GLY A 9 8.53 2.81 -23.99
CA GLY A 9 8.49 3.76 -25.11
C GLY A 9 8.39 3.02 -26.44
N THR A 10 7.43 3.40 -27.28
CA THR A 10 7.25 2.89 -28.64
C THR A 10 7.35 4.05 -29.64
N ALA A 11 7.44 3.75 -30.94
CA ALA A 11 7.44 4.80 -31.98
C ALA A 11 6.15 5.64 -32.02
N GLY A 12 5.07 5.17 -31.38
CA GLY A 12 3.78 5.86 -31.28
C GLY A 12 3.50 6.52 -29.93
N GLY A 13 4.42 6.48 -28.96
CA GLY A 13 4.22 7.04 -27.62
C GLY A 13 4.72 6.12 -26.50
N THR A 14 3.93 5.98 -25.44
CA THR A 14 4.23 5.06 -24.33
C THR A 14 3.11 4.05 -24.15
N GLU A 15 3.49 2.81 -23.86
CA GLU A 15 2.59 1.74 -23.40
C GLU A 15 2.86 1.47 -21.93
N THR A 16 1.79 1.24 -21.16
CA THR A 16 1.89 0.85 -19.74
C THR A 16 1.18 -0.47 -19.53
N ALA A 17 1.87 -1.40 -18.87
CA ALA A 17 1.26 -2.60 -18.33
C ALA A 17 1.36 -2.59 -16.81
N SER A 18 0.24 -2.78 -16.11
CA SER A 18 0.17 -2.76 -14.65
C SER A 18 -0.55 -4.00 -14.12
N VAL A 19 -0.05 -4.53 -12.99
CA VAL A 19 -0.64 -5.67 -12.28
C VAL A 19 -1.30 -5.17 -11.01
N MET A 20 -2.63 -5.18 -10.97
CA MET A 20 -3.44 -4.71 -9.85
C MET A 20 -3.64 -5.80 -8.79
N ARG A 21 -2.54 -6.31 -8.23
CA ARG A 21 -2.54 -7.37 -7.21
C ARG A 21 -1.60 -7.03 -6.07
N PHE A 22 -1.90 -7.57 -4.89
CA PHE A 22 -0.88 -7.79 -3.87
C PHE A 22 -0.07 -9.03 -4.26
N MET A 23 1.25 -8.91 -4.40
CA MET A 23 2.10 -10.02 -4.84
C MET A 23 2.19 -11.17 -3.83
N ASP A 24 1.91 -10.87 -2.56
CA ASP A 24 1.80 -11.83 -1.45
C ASP A 24 0.44 -11.62 -0.80
N ALA A 25 -0.63 -11.99 -1.51
CA ALA A 25 -2.01 -11.68 -1.13
C ALA A 25 -2.48 -12.46 0.11
N VAL A 26 -1.83 -13.58 0.45
CA VAL A 26 -2.10 -14.36 1.66
C VAL A 26 -0.78 -14.50 2.41
N LYS A 27 -0.66 -13.84 3.55
CA LYS A 27 0.55 -13.92 4.37
C LYS A 27 0.23 -14.50 5.74
N VAL A 28 1.05 -15.46 6.19
CA VAL A 28 0.99 -15.99 7.55
C VAL A 28 2.15 -15.41 8.35
N ILE A 29 1.86 -14.85 9.51
CA ILE A 29 2.81 -14.25 10.45
C ILE A 29 2.45 -14.64 11.89
N HIS A 30 3.27 -14.25 12.86
CA HIS A 30 3.01 -14.38 14.30
C HIS A 30 2.73 -13.03 14.95
N VAL A 31 2.13 -13.04 16.13
CA VAL A 31 1.90 -11.84 16.94
C VAL A 31 3.22 -11.10 17.17
N GLY A 32 3.17 -9.78 17.00
CA GLY A 32 4.29 -8.86 17.13
C GLY A 32 5.05 -8.61 15.83
N GLU A 33 4.77 -9.37 14.76
CA GLU A 33 5.42 -9.15 13.46
C GLU A 33 4.84 -7.93 12.73
N THR A 34 5.71 -7.27 11.96
CA THR A 34 5.38 -6.14 11.08
C THR A 34 5.38 -6.60 9.63
N VAL A 35 4.32 -6.30 8.88
CA VAL A 35 4.27 -6.48 7.44
C VAL A 35 4.50 -5.13 6.76
N GLU A 36 5.39 -5.10 5.77
CA GLU A 36 5.63 -3.92 4.94
C GLU A 36 5.08 -4.14 3.52
N TRP A 37 4.34 -3.15 3.03
CA TRP A 37 3.94 -3.04 1.64
C TRP A 37 4.72 -1.90 1.00
N THR A 38 5.43 -2.24 -0.07
CA THR A 38 6.02 -1.31 -1.04
C THR A 38 5.16 -1.27 -2.31
N THR A 39 5.35 -0.29 -3.17
CA THR A 39 4.79 -0.25 -4.53
C THR A 39 5.90 -0.03 -5.55
N ALA A 40 5.83 -0.74 -6.67
CA ALA A 40 6.63 -0.50 -7.87
C ALA A 40 5.71 -0.15 -9.05
N GLU A 41 4.54 0.41 -8.74
CA GLU A 41 3.61 0.87 -9.76
C GLU A 41 3.79 2.36 -10.07
N ALA A 42 3.95 2.61 -11.36
CA ALA A 42 4.39 3.87 -11.93
C ALA A 42 3.22 4.77 -12.38
N VAL A 43 2.02 4.25 -12.56
CA VAL A 43 0.94 5.05 -13.16
C VAL A 43 -0.23 5.24 -12.21
N THR A 44 -0.51 4.25 -11.37
CA THR A 44 -1.63 4.32 -10.42
C THR A 44 -1.17 4.20 -8.97
N SER A 45 -1.82 4.95 -8.07
CA SER A 45 -1.62 4.77 -6.64
C SER A 45 -2.24 3.46 -6.15
N HIS A 46 -1.76 2.97 -5.01
CA HIS A 46 -2.38 1.88 -4.27
C HIS A 46 -2.65 2.28 -2.83
N THR A 47 -3.46 1.48 -2.15
CA THR A 47 -3.73 1.64 -0.72
C THR A 47 -3.68 0.28 -0.05
N ILE A 48 -3.42 0.30 1.24
CA ILE A 48 -3.62 -0.82 2.15
C ILE A 48 -4.70 -0.34 3.12
N THR A 49 -5.87 -0.95 3.02
CA THR A 49 -7.05 -0.59 3.81
C THR A 49 -7.55 -1.81 4.56
N PHE A 50 -7.53 -1.74 5.89
CA PHE A 50 -8.20 -2.66 6.80
C PHE A 50 -9.52 -2.02 7.25
N GLY A 51 -10.58 -2.82 7.30
CA GLY A 51 -11.91 -2.34 7.67
C GLY A 51 -12.64 -1.61 6.53
N PRO A 52 -13.58 -0.70 6.87
CA PRO A 52 -14.38 0.03 5.89
C PRO A 52 -13.54 0.89 4.94
N GLU A 53 -14.06 1.12 3.73
CA GLU A 53 -13.44 2.04 2.80
C GLU A 53 -13.59 3.50 3.29
N PRO A 54 -12.52 4.31 3.23
CA PRO A 54 -12.63 5.74 3.45
C PRO A 54 -13.44 6.38 2.31
N ASP A 55 -14.14 7.47 2.62
CA ASP A 55 -14.77 8.28 1.58
C ASP A 55 -13.73 8.90 0.62
N ASN A 56 -14.20 9.40 -0.52
CA ASN A 56 -13.35 9.91 -1.59
C ASN A 56 -12.44 11.09 -1.15
N GLN A 57 -12.78 11.83 -0.10
CA GLN A 57 -11.96 12.93 0.42
C GLN A 57 -10.83 12.43 1.33
N HIS A 58 -10.96 11.20 1.85
CA HIS A 58 -10.03 10.60 2.81
C HIS A 58 -9.24 9.40 2.24
N GLN A 59 -9.20 9.24 0.91
CA GLN A 59 -8.38 8.22 0.24
C GLN A 59 -6.91 8.62 0.09
N ILE A 60 -6.61 9.92 0.06
CA ILE A 60 -5.24 10.43 -0.11
C ILE A 60 -4.50 10.47 1.25
N PRO A 61 -4.99 11.17 2.28
CA PRO A 61 -4.36 11.16 3.59
C PRO A 61 -4.51 9.78 4.25
N PRO A 62 -3.54 9.34 5.07
CA PRO A 62 -3.73 8.14 5.87
C PRO A 62 -4.74 8.38 7.00
N SER A 63 -5.25 7.30 7.59
CA SER A 63 -6.09 7.40 8.80
C SER A 63 -5.32 8.00 9.98
N SER A 64 -6.04 8.59 10.94
CA SER A 64 -5.46 9.33 12.06
C SER A 64 -4.57 8.51 12.99
N ASN A 65 -4.70 7.18 12.97
CA ASN A 65 -3.89 6.23 13.72
C ASN A 65 -2.62 5.76 12.99
N VAL A 66 -2.28 6.38 11.86
CA VAL A 66 -1.04 6.13 11.11
C VAL A 66 0.01 7.17 11.47
N THR A 67 1.18 6.71 11.88
CA THR A 67 2.36 7.54 12.15
C THR A 67 3.38 7.42 11.02
N MET A 68 4.43 8.24 11.06
CA MET A 68 5.57 8.13 10.15
C MET A 68 6.79 7.67 10.93
N ASP A 69 7.40 6.58 10.49
CA ASP A 69 8.67 6.08 11.02
C ASP A 69 9.83 7.01 10.60
N ALA A 70 10.97 6.91 11.29
CA ALA A 70 12.14 7.75 11.03
C ALA A 70 12.68 7.63 9.59
N ASP A 71 12.44 6.50 8.92
CA ASP A 71 12.83 6.27 7.53
C ASP A 71 11.75 6.72 6.53
N GLY A 72 10.67 7.36 6.99
CA GLY A 72 9.60 7.91 6.16
C GLY A 72 8.49 6.92 5.79
N ALA A 73 8.57 5.66 6.24
CA ALA A 73 7.45 4.73 6.05
C ALA A 73 6.25 5.12 6.92
N ARG A 74 5.04 4.98 6.40
CA ARG A 74 3.83 5.08 7.21
C ARG A 74 3.65 3.81 8.03
N HIS A 75 3.19 3.91 9.27
CA HIS A 75 3.09 2.78 10.18
C HIS A 75 1.81 2.83 11.02
N ALA A 76 1.12 1.69 11.13
CA ALA A 76 0.00 1.48 12.06
C ALA A 76 0.21 0.23 12.93
N TYR A 77 -0.50 0.19 14.06
CA TYR A 77 -0.62 -0.99 14.91
C TYR A 77 -2.05 -1.51 14.85
N LEU A 78 -2.23 -2.79 14.53
CA LEU A 78 -3.52 -3.46 14.54
C LEU A 78 -3.59 -4.45 15.69
N SER A 79 -4.56 -4.24 16.56
CA SER A 79 -4.86 -5.05 17.75
C SER A 79 -6.13 -5.89 17.61
N SER A 80 -6.90 -5.71 16.53
CA SER A 80 -8.09 -6.49 16.23
C SER A 80 -8.31 -6.64 14.73
N PRO A 81 -8.80 -7.79 14.24
CA PRO A 81 -9.28 -7.94 12.86
C PRO A 81 -10.35 -6.94 12.44
N SER A 82 -11.01 -6.28 13.40
CA SER A 82 -12.02 -5.24 13.18
C SER A 82 -11.44 -3.82 13.13
N ASP A 83 -10.13 -3.64 13.31
CA ASP A 83 -9.53 -2.30 13.29
C ASP A 83 -9.65 -1.66 11.90
N ALA A 84 -10.00 -0.38 11.90
CA ALA A 84 -10.06 0.42 10.67
C ALA A 84 -8.75 1.20 10.51
N VAL A 85 -8.02 0.90 9.44
CA VAL A 85 -6.73 1.54 9.13
C VAL A 85 -6.64 1.76 7.63
N HIS A 86 -6.24 2.96 7.23
CA HIS A 86 -6.03 3.31 5.84
C HIS A 86 -4.64 3.91 5.64
N SER A 87 -3.84 3.32 4.75
CA SER A 87 -2.49 3.81 4.46
C SER A 87 -2.45 5.19 3.80
N GLY A 88 -3.58 5.67 3.27
CA GLY A 88 -3.58 6.71 2.23
C GLY A 88 -2.96 6.17 0.95
N PHE A 89 -2.76 7.04 -0.03
CA PHE A 89 -2.05 6.66 -1.26
C PHE A 89 -0.61 6.29 -0.96
N ILE A 90 -0.22 5.11 -1.42
CA ILE A 90 1.17 4.76 -1.69
C ILE A 90 1.40 4.76 -3.20
N THR A 91 2.43 5.47 -3.65
CA THR A 91 2.78 5.59 -5.07
C THR A 91 4.28 5.47 -5.22
N GLU A 92 4.76 4.86 -6.30
CA GLU A 92 6.18 4.92 -6.63
C GLU A 92 6.55 6.38 -6.92
N LEU A 93 7.62 6.87 -6.31
CA LEU A 93 8.06 8.24 -6.52
C LEU A 93 8.78 8.36 -7.87
N PRO A 94 8.68 9.50 -8.57
CA PRO A 94 9.39 9.71 -9.83
C PRO A 94 10.90 9.44 -9.74
N GLN A 95 11.53 9.78 -8.61
CA GLN A 95 12.95 9.50 -8.34
C GLN A 95 13.32 8.02 -8.31
N ASP A 96 12.37 7.14 -8.01
CA ASP A 96 12.61 5.69 -7.93
C ASP A 96 12.53 5.05 -9.32
N ARG A 97 12.15 5.83 -10.34
CA ARG A 97 12.14 5.40 -11.75
C ARG A 97 13.45 5.73 -12.43
N ILE A 98 13.97 4.72 -13.13
CA ILE A 98 15.17 4.87 -13.95
C ILE A 98 14.93 5.94 -15.03
N GLY A 99 15.75 6.99 -15.03
CA GLY A 99 15.76 8.02 -16.06
C GLY A 99 14.91 9.26 -15.79
N LEU A 100 14.32 9.42 -14.59
CA LEU A 100 13.61 10.64 -14.20
C LEU A 100 14.42 11.51 -13.22
N ALA A 101 14.20 12.82 -13.29
CA ALA A 101 14.77 13.77 -12.34
C ALA A 101 14.13 13.61 -10.94
N GLN A 102 14.92 13.87 -9.90
CA GLN A 102 14.44 13.85 -8.52
C GLN A 102 13.34 14.89 -8.32
N ALA A 103 12.18 14.49 -7.79
CA ALA A 103 11.10 15.40 -7.44
C ALA A 103 11.26 15.87 -5.98
N PRO A 104 10.80 17.10 -5.63
CA PRO A 104 10.79 17.55 -4.24
C PRO A 104 9.93 16.62 -3.38
N PHE A 105 10.41 16.33 -2.18
CA PHE A 105 9.73 15.44 -1.23
C PHE A 105 8.33 15.96 -0.90
N ASN A 106 7.31 15.12 -1.08
CA ASN A 106 5.93 15.39 -0.72
C ASN A 106 5.54 14.49 0.45
N LEU A 107 5.21 15.08 1.60
CA LEU A 107 4.79 14.38 2.82
C LEU A 107 3.54 13.49 2.60
N ASN A 108 2.75 13.78 1.57
CA ASN A 108 1.59 12.96 1.19
C ASN A 108 1.95 11.78 0.27
N SER A 109 3.17 11.75 -0.27
CA SER A 109 3.67 10.70 -1.16
C SER A 109 4.51 9.70 -0.37
N ALA A 110 3.84 8.72 0.24
CA ALA A 110 4.52 7.56 0.82
C ALA A 110 4.75 6.50 -0.26
N THR A 111 5.89 5.83 -0.23
CA THR A 111 6.17 4.65 -1.07
C THR A 111 5.94 3.34 -0.30
N ARG A 112 5.84 3.44 1.03
CA ARG A 112 5.84 2.31 1.96
C ARG A 112 4.83 2.49 3.07
N PHE A 113 4.14 1.41 3.39
CA PHE A 113 3.25 1.28 4.54
C PHE A 113 3.61 0.04 5.36
N ARG A 114 3.61 0.17 6.67
CA ARG A 114 3.87 -0.88 7.65
C ARG A 114 2.66 -1.07 8.55
N ALA A 115 2.41 -2.32 8.91
CA ALA A 115 1.43 -2.66 9.92
C ALA A 115 2.02 -3.70 10.88
N THR A 116 2.02 -3.39 12.17
CA THR A 116 2.39 -4.33 13.23
C THR A 116 1.13 -4.95 13.82
N PHE A 117 1.09 -6.29 13.90
CA PHE A 117 -0.09 -7.02 14.36
C PHE A 117 0.12 -7.51 15.79
N THR A 118 -0.68 -7.02 16.73
CA THR A 118 -0.48 -7.27 18.17
C THR A 118 -1.43 -8.30 18.76
N GLN A 119 -2.33 -8.87 17.96
CA GLN A 119 -3.23 -9.95 18.36
C GLN A 119 -3.39 -10.98 17.23
N PRO A 120 -3.67 -12.26 17.56
CA PRO A 120 -3.98 -13.28 16.57
C PRO A 120 -5.29 -12.97 15.84
N GLY A 121 -5.39 -13.42 14.59
CA GLY A 121 -6.63 -13.26 13.82
C GLY A 121 -6.42 -13.28 12.31
N ILE A 122 -7.51 -13.06 11.59
CA ILE A 122 -7.53 -13.01 10.12
C ILE A 122 -7.87 -11.57 9.72
N TYR A 123 -6.87 -10.84 9.25
CA TYR A 123 -6.96 -9.43 8.90
C TYR A 123 -7.11 -9.29 7.39
N GLN A 124 -8.34 -9.03 6.94
CA GLN A 124 -8.61 -8.77 5.53
C GLN A 124 -8.25 -7.32 5.19
N TYR A 125 -7.66 -7.13 4.02
CA TYR A 125 -7.33 -5.81 3.52
C TYR A 125 -7.53 -5.71 2.01
N LYS A 126 -7.65 -4.48 1.52
CA LYS A 126 -7.85 -4.21 0.09
C LYS A 126 -7.17 -2.92 -0.35
N CYS A 127 -7.02 -2.79 -1.67
CA CYS A 127 -6.76 -1.50 -2.30
C CYS A 127 -8.09 -0.90 -2.78
N VAL A 128 -8.48 0.23 -2.21
CA VAL A 128 -9.81 0.86 -2.45
C VAL A 128 -9.98 1.37 -3.88
N LEU A 129 -8.89 1.47 -4.64
CA LEU A 129 -8.89 1.93 -6.01
C LEU A 129 -9.08 0.79 -7.01
N HIS A 130 -8.77 -0.44 -6.61
CA HIS A 130 -8.59 -1.57 -7.52
C HIS A 130 -9.13 -2.89 -6.95
N ASP A 131 -9.96 -2.84 -5.92
CA ASP A 131 -10.56 -4.02 -5.30
C ASP A 131 -11.62 -4.67 -6.20
N GLU A 132 -12.34 -3.90 -7.02
CA GLU A 132 -13.21 -4.42 -8.09
C GLU A 132 -12.42 -5.24 -9.14
N LEU A 133 -11.12 -4.94 -9.30
CA LEU A 133 -10.20 -5.74 -10.12
C LEU A 133 -9.67 -6.96 -9.35
N GLY A 134 -10.01 -7.08 -8.06
CA GLY A 134 -9.66 -8.14 -7.10
C GLY A 134 -8.37 -7.86 -6.32
N MET A 135 -7.94 -6.61 -6.18
CA MET A 135 -6.76 -6.26 -5.39
C MET A 135 -7.08 -6.33 -3.88
N VAL A 136 -7.21 -7.56 -3.39
CA VAL A 136 -7.54 -7.91 -2.00
C VAL A 136 -6.47 -8.83 -1.44
N GLY A 137 -6.32 -8.85 -0.11
CA GLY A 137 -5.42 -9.74 0.57
C GLY A 137 -5.87 -10.04 2.00
N VAL A 138 -5.13 -10.96 2.63
CA VAL A 138 -5.36 -11.41 4.00
C VAL A 138 -4.04 -11.64 4.71
N ILE A 139 -3.95 -11.17 5.95
CA ILE A 139 -2.89 -11.50 6.89
C ILE A 139 -3.47 -12.43 7.95
N ILE A 140 -2.90 -13.62 8.07
CA ILE A 140 -3.24 -14.60 9.10
C ILE A 140 -2.18 -14.47 10.19
N VAL A 141 -2.59 -14.04 11.37
CA VAL A 141 -1.71 -13.82 12.52
C VAL A 141 -1.91 -14.97 13.50
N LEU A 142 -0.87 -15.77 13.66
CA LEU A 142 -0.80 -16.86 14.62
C LEU A 142 -0.30 -16.35 15.99
N PRO A 143 -0.63 -17.03 17.09
CA PRO A 143 -0.11 -16.69 18.43
C PRO A 143 1.41 -16.67 18.52
#